data_AF-A0A557ZXR5-F1
#
_entry.id   AF-A0A557ZXR5-F1
#
_cell.length_a   1.000
_cell.length_b   1.000
_cell.length_c   1.000
_cell.angle_alpha   90.00
_cell.angle_beta   90.00
_cell.angle_gamma   90.00
#
_symmetry.space_group_name_H-M   'P 1'
#
loop_
_entity.id
_entity.type
_entity.pdbx_description
1 polymer ?
#
loop_
_entity_poly.entity_id
_entity_poly.type
_entity_poly.pdbx_seq_one_letter_code
_entity_poly.pdbx_strand_id
1 'polypeptide(L)'
;ESVNTVFYRMGAQVGVEAVRQAAWDAGIPRQITPALGVPFDSLQNDDADGKGTGTTELGVTIGQYPVRPLDQAQGYATFASGGKYVPLHLVSRVTGADGNTLYSFSAAPKPAFDSDSGTNAAIARTVTESLTAVATSSGDGLAGGRPVAAKTGTAQLGNTGHNSEAWMVGYTPQAVTAVWFGNKKQPAAIYGNYHNGKGREHGYDVYGREEPGYIWQAYMNAYLHDKPVLPFPSAPVISGVPAPVTTTPDTTTDVSSTSTEPPPTTTETTGTTRSRSSDPSSATTRSTVSSPSRHSPVTG
;
A
#
# COMPACT_ATOMS: atom_id res chain seq x y z
N GLU A 1 9.21 -10.79 4.84
CA GLU A 1 9.74 -9.62 4.10
C GLU A 1 8.85 -9.20 2.94
N SER A 2 8.59 -7.89 2.79
CA SER A 2 7.79 -7.29 1.70
C SER A 2 8.71 -6.73 0.62
N VAL A 3 9.32 -7.60 -0.18
CA VAL A 3 10.42 -7.22 -1.08
C VAL A 3 9.90 -6.82 -2.46
N ASN A 4 9.88 -5.52 -2.76
CA ASN A 4 9.35 -4.99 -4.02
C ASN A 4 10.00 -5.64 -5.26
N THR A 5 11.31 -5.91 -5.26
CA THR A 5 12.00 -6.50 -6.42
C THR A 5 11.50 -7.91 -6.76
N VAL A 6 11.07 -8.69 -5.75
CA VAL A 6 10.49 -10.03 -5.95
C VAL A 6 9.11 -9.91 -6.58
N PHE A 7 8.26 -9.02 -6.07
CA PHE A 7 6.91 -8.81 -6.62
C PHE A 7 6.92 -8.19 -8.02
N TYR A 8 7.87 -7.29 -8.32
CA TYR A 8 8.09 -6.80 -9.69
C TYR A 8 8.46 -7.92 -10.64
N ARG A 9 9.41 -8.79 -10.26
CA ARG A 9 9.82 -9.93 -11.09
C ARG A 9 8.66 -10.91 -11.31
N MET A 10 7.92 -11.22 -10.25
CA MET A 10 6.75 -12.08 -10.33
C MET A 10 5.69 -11.46 -11.26
N GLY A 11 5.40 -10.18 -11.09
CA GLY A 11 4.50 -9.42 -11.96
C GLY A 11 4.89 -9.43 -13.43
N ALA A 12 6.18 -9.25 -13.72
CA ALA A 12 6.72 -9.32 -15.07
C ALA A 12 6.63 -10.74 -15.67
N GLN A 13 6.71 -11.79 -14.83
CA GLN A 13 6.58 -13.18 -15.26
C GLN A 13 5.12 -13.59 -15.52
N VAL A 14 4.20 -13.18 -14.65
CA VAL A 14 2.77 -13.57 -14.74
C VAL A 14 1.96 -12.66 -15.66
N GLY A 15 2.41 -11.42 -15.88
CA GLY A 15 1.69 -10.40 -16.64
C GLY A 15 0.85 -9.49 -15.74
N VAL A 16 0.88 -8.18 -16.02
CA VAL A 16 0.17 -7.14 -15.26
C VAL A 16 -1.34 -7.26 -15.38
N GLU A 17 -1.84 -7.76 -16.50
CA GLU A 17 -3.25 -8.05 -16.72
C GLU A 17 -3.75 -9.15 -15.80
N ALA A 18 -2.94 -10.19 -15.56
CA ALA A 18 -3.29 -11.28 -14.65
C ALA A 18 -3.35 -10.79 -13.20
N VAL A 19 -2.42 -9.91 -12.79
CA VAL A 19 -2.45 -9.29 -11.45
C VAL A 19 -3.70 -8.43 -11.27
N ARG A 20 -4.03 -7.60 -12.26
CA ARG A 20 -5.25 -6.79 -12.27
C ARG A 20 -6.51 -7.67 -12.22
N GLN A 21 -6.57 -8.69 -13.05
CA GLN A 21 -7.71 -9.59 -13.13
C GLN A 21 -7.93 -10.31 -11.79
N ALA A 22 -6.86 -10.83 -11.17
CA ALA A 22 -6.94 -11.43 -9.84
C ALA A 22 -7.46 -10.45 -8.77
N ALA A 23 -7.06 -9.18 -8.81
CA ALA A 23 -7.58 -8.18 -7.89
C ALA A 23 -9.08 -7.90 -8.10
N TRP A 24 -9.53 -7.81 -9.36
CA TRP A 24 -10.96 -7.68 -9.67
C TRP A 24 -11.78 -8.89 -9.26
N ASP A 25 -11.25 -10.09 -9.49
CA ASP A 25 -11.88 -11.35 -9.12
C ASP A 25 -11.98 -11.51 -7.60
N ALA A 26 -10.97 -11.04 -6.86
CA ALA A 26 -11.02 -10.95 -5.40
C ALA A 26 -12.09 -9.96 -4.91
N GLY A 27 -12.52 -9.01 -5.75
CA GLY A 27 -13.61 -8.09 -5.45
C GLY A 27 -13.22 -6.61 -5.41
N ILE A 28 -12.02 -6.22 -5.87
CA ILE A 28 -11.76 -4.82 -6.19
C ILE A 28 -12.69 -4.40 -7.33
N PRO A 29 -13.47 -3.31 -7.21
CA PRO A 29 -14.44 -2.94 -8.22
C PRO A 29 -13.72 -2.41 -9.46
N ARG A 30 -14.16 -2.81 -10.66
CA ARG A 30 -13.60 -2.32 -11.93
C ARG A 30 -13.64 -0.81 -12.07
N GLN A 31 -14.69 -0.17 -11.53
CA GLN A 31 -14.83 1.27 -11.47
C GLN A 31 -15.00 1.73 -10.02
N ILE A 32 -14.25 2.75 -9.62
CA ILE A 32 -14.32 3.34 -8.29
C ILE A 32 -15.02 4.68 -8.39
N THR A 33 -16.10 4.85 -7.64
CA THR A 33 -16.76 6.15 -7.43
C THR A 33 -16.28 6.76 -6.12
N PRO A 34 -15.45 7.82 -6.14
CA PRO A 34 -15.06 8.53 -4.93
C PRO A 34 -16.21 9.40 -4.42
N ALA A 35 -16.21 9.71 -3.12
CA ALA A 35 -17.28 10.48 -2.49
C ALA A 35 -17.40 11.93 -3.00
N LEU A 36 -16.31 12.50 -3.54
CA LEU A 36 -16.21 13.89 -3.97
C LEU A 36 -15.59 14.04 -5.38
N GLY A 37 -15.70 13.02 -6.24
CA GLY A 37 -15.06 13.06 -7.56
C GLY A 37 -15.81 12.26 -8.62
N VAL A 38 -15.25 12.26 -9.82
CA VAL A 38 -15.76 11.47 -10.94
C VAL A 38 -15.38 10.00 -10.77
N PRO A 39 -16.26 9.06 -11.15
CA PRO A 39 -15.88 7.67 -11.25
C PRO A 39 -14.69 7.50 -12.20
N PHE A 40 -13.74 6.64 -11.82
CA PHE A 40 -12.60 6.27 -12.64
C PHE A 40 -12.46 4.75 -12.67
N ASP A 41 -11.81 4.23 -13.70
CA ASP A 41 -11.57 2.80 -13.79
C ASP A 41 -10.36 2.40 -12.95
N SER A 42 -10.54 1.42 -12.08
CA SER A 42 -9.49 0.96 -11.18
C SER A 42 -8.40 0.18 -11.91
N LEU A 43 -7.19 0.21 -11.36
CA LEU A 43 -6.07 -0.67 -11.74
C LEU A 43 -5.67 -0.56 -13.23
N GLN A 44 -5.97 0.57 -13.88
CA GLN A 44 -5.56 0.86 -15.24
C GLN A 44 -5.11 2.32 -15.38
N ASN A 45 -4.31 2.59 -16.40
CA ASN A 45 -3.90 3.95 -16.75
C ASN A 45 -5.11 4.71 -17.26
N ASP A 46 -5.12 6.01 -17.01
CA ASP A 46 -6.15 6.90 -17.53
C ASP A 46 -5.62 7.72 -18.72
N ASP A 47 -6.51 8.05 -19.64
CA ASP A 47 -6.28 9.04 -20.69
C ASP A 47 -6.35 10.47 -20.15
N ALA A 48 -6.19 11.47 -21.02
CA ALA A 48 -6.25 12.89 -20.64
C ALA A 48 -7.62 13.31 -20.07
N ASP A 49 -8.68 12.55 -20.36
CA ASP A 49 -10.04 12.80 -19.88
C ASP A 49 -10.37 12.02 -18.58
N GLY A 50 -9.40 11.28 -18.04
CA GLY A 50 -9.57 10.47 -16.82
C GLY A 50 -10.32 9.15 -17.06
N LYS A 51 -10.41 8.69 -18.31
CA LYS A 51 -11.01 7.40 -18.66
C LYS A 51 -9.93 6.35 -18.77
N GLY A 52 -10.21 5.14 -18.29
CA GLY A 52 -9.21 4.09 -18.34
C GLY A 52 -8.91 3.63 -19.76
N THR A 53 -7.62 3.55 -20.10
CA THR A 53 -7.13 3.14 -21.43
C THR A 53 -7.19 1.62 -21.65
N GLY A 54 -7.54 0.85 -20.61
CA GLY A 54 -7.45 -0.60 -20.61
C GLY A 54 -6.04 -1.15 -20.37
N THR A 55 -5.01 -0.28 -20.32
CA THR A 55 -3.61 -0.68 -20.10
C THR A 55 -3.24 -0.58 -18.62
N THR A 56 -2.36 -1.47 -18.15
CA THR A 56 -1.88 -1.48 -16.76
C THR A 56 -0.36 -1.58 -16.79
N GLU A 57 0.32 -0.87 -15.90
CA GLU A 57 1.78 -0.92 -15.78
C GLU A 57 2.22 -1.84 -14.64
N LEU A 58 3.51 -2.22 -14.64
CA LEU A 58 4.10 -3.06 -13.59
C LEU A 58 3.92 -2.52 -12.17
N GLY A 59 3.68 -1.20 -12.03
CA GLY A 59 3.32 -0.55 -10.77
C GLY A 59 2.12 -1.17 -10.04
N VAL A 60 1.24 -1.89 -10.74
CA VAL A 60 0.14 -2.64 -10.12
C VAL A 60 0.63 -3.67 -9.10
N THR A 61 1.80 -4.24 -9.34
CA THR A 61 2.39 -5.33 -8.53
C THR A 61 2.90 -4.85 -7.16
N ILE A 62 3.11 -3.53 -7.04
CA ILE A 62 3.54 -2.86 -5.81
C ILE A 62 2.51 -1.85 -5.30
N GLY A 63 1.30 -1.86 -5.84
CA GLY A 63 0.17 -1.05 -5.33
C GLY A 63 0.21 0.43 -5.72
N GLN A 64 0.66 0.79 -6.92
CA GLN A 64 0.65 2.19 -7.39
C GLN A 64 -0.73 2.72 -7.80
N TYR A 65 -1.72 1.85 -7.99
CA TYR A 65 -3.08 2.26 -8.36
C TYR A 65 -3.95 2.50 -7.12
N PRO A 66 -4.80 3.55 -7.13
CA PRO A 66 -5.65 3.90 -6.01
C PRO A 66 -6.75 2.85 -5.78
N VAL A 67 -6.96 2.50 -4.52
CA VAL A 67 -8.02 1.59 -4.05
C VAL A 67 -8.56 2.09 -2.71
N ARG A 68 -9.86 1.91 -2.45
CA ARG A 68 -10.47 2.37 -1.18
C ARG A 68 -10.23 1.32 -0.07
N PRO A 69 -10.20 1.71 1.21
CA PRO A 69 -10.15 0.76 2.32
C PRO A 69 -11.29 -0.27 2.29
N LEU A 70 -12.50 0.13 1.86
CA LEU A 70 -13.62 -0.77 1.69
C LEU A 70 -13.35 -1.84 0.61
N ASP A 71 -12.70 -1.45 -0.49
CA ASP A 71 -12.36 -2.37 -1.59
C ASP A 71 -11.27 -3.35 -1.14
N GLN A 72 -10.26 -2.87 -0.40
CA GLN A 72 -9.26 -3.74 0.22
C GLN A 72 -9.91 -4.78 1.16
N ALA A 73 -10.85 -4.34 2.01
CA ALA A 73 -11.58 -5.24 2.88
C ALA A 73 -12.41 -6.28 2.08
N GLN A 74 -13.07 -5.87 0.99
CA GLN A 74 -13.79 -6.79 0.09
C GLN A 74 -12.84 -7.83 -0.53
N GLY A 75 -11.69 -7.39 -1.06
CA GLY A 75 -10.68 -8.25 -1.66
C GLY A 75 -10.18 -9.32 -0.67
N TYR A 76 -9.82 -8.88 0.53
CA TYR A 76 -9.32 -9.78 1.58
C TYR A 76 -10.42 -10.69 2.14
N ALA A 77 -11.69 -10.26 2.13
CA ALA A 77 -12.82 -11.09 2.53
C ALA A 77 -13.00 -12.31 1.63
N THR A 78 -12.66 -12.22 0.35
CA THR A 78 -12.67 -13.36 -0.57
C THR A 78 -11.68 -14.44 -0.15
N PHE A 79 -10.47 -14.06 0.26
CA PHE A 79 -9.48 -15.01 0.81
C PHE A 79 -9.93 -15.57 2.16
N ALA A 80 -10.42 -14.72 3.07
CA ALA A 80 -10.98 -15.15 4.36
C ALA A 80 -12.14 -16.15 4.21
N SER A 81 -12.90 -16.05 3.12
CA SER A 81 -14.03 -16.92 2.77
C SER A 81 -13.65 -18.14 1.94
N GLY A 82 -12.35 -18.47 1.83
CA GLY A 82 -11.87 -19.65 1.11
C GLY A 82 -11.99 -19.51 -0.42
N GLY A 83 -11.78 -18.31 -0.95
CA GLY A 83 -11.82 -18.01 -2.38
C GLY A 83 -13.24 -17.80 -2.92
N LYS A 84 -14.20 -17.54 -2.02
CA LYS A 84 -15.59 -17.24 -2.37
C LYS A 84 -15.84 -15.76 -2.23
N TYR A 85 -16.24 -15.12 -3.33
CA TYR A 85 -16.70 -13.76 -3.33
C TYR A 85 -18.14 -13.68 -2.79
N VAL A 86 -18.33 -12.80 -1.81
CA VAL A 86 -19.64 -12.36 -1.32
C VAL A 86 -19.64 -10.83 -1.37
N PRO A 87 -20.61 -10.18 -2.05
CA PRO A 87 -20.69 -8.74 -2.09
C PRO A 87 -20.83 -8.15 -0.68
N LEU A 88 -20.03 -7.12 -0.38
CA LEU A 88 -20.22 -6.30 0.80
C LEU A 88 -21.61 -5.64 0.78
N HIS A 89 -22.23 -5.61 1.94
CA HIS A 89 -23.51 -4.95 2.16
C HIS A 89 -23.49 -4.26 3.52
N LEU A 90 -24.18 -3.13 3.62
CA LEU A 90 -24.39 -2.42 4.89
C LEU A 90 -25.78 -2.70 5.46
N VAL A 91 -26.79 -2.82 4.59
CA VAL A 91 -28.18 -3.03 4.98
C VAL A 91 -28.46 -4.53 4.99
N SER A 92 -28.71 -5.10 6.17
CA SER A 92 -29.08 -6.51 6.32
C SER A 92 -30.58 -6.74 6.12
N ARG A 93 -31.43 -5.83 6.60
CA ARG A 93 -32.89 -5.91 6.51
C ARG A 93 -33.53 -4.52 6.56
N VAL A 94 -34.63 -4.34 5.82
CA VAL A 94 -35.53 -3.18 5.93
C VAL A 94 -36.92 -3.69 6.26
N THR A 95 -37.56 -3.10 7.26
CA THR A 95 -38.95 -3.41 7.66
C THR A 95 -39.85 -2.20 7.51
N GLY A 96 -41.09 -2.42 7.09
CA GLY A 96 -42.15 -1.42 7.09
C GLY A 96 -42.62 -1.08 8.50
N ALA A 97 -43.41 -0.01 8.62
CA ALA A 97 -44.00 0.41 9.90
C ALA A 97 -44.99 -0.61 10.49
N ASP A 98 -45.52 -1.49 9.64
CA ASP A 98 -46.37 -2.63 9.99
C ASP A 98 -45.57 -3.88 10.44
N GLY A 99 -44.24 -3.81 10.46
CA GLY A 99 -43.34 -4.91 10.82
C GLY A 99 -43.02 -5.87 9.66
N ASN A 100 -43.59 -5.67 8.46
CA ASN A 100 -43.33 -6.52 7.32
C ASN A 100 -41.93 -6.29 6.74
N THR A 101 -41.25 -7.37 6.33
CA THR A 101 -39.93 -7.27 5.69
C THR A 101 -40.08 -6.76 4.26
N LEU A 102 -39.50 -5.60 3.97
CA LEU A 102 -39.45 -5.01 2.64
C LEU A 102 -38.19 -5.44 1.87
N TYR A 103 -37.12 -5.69 2.61
CA TYR A 103 -35.84 -6.13 2.06
C TYR A 103 -35.09 -6.98 3.08
N SER A 104 -34.41 -8.03 2.61
CA SER A 104 -33.40 -8.77 3.37
C SER A 104 -32.25 -9.08 2.44
N PHE A 105 -31.02 -8.81 2.88
CA PHE A 105 -29.85 -9.17 2.09
C PHE A 105 -29.76 -10.69 1.97
N SER A 106 -29.59 -11.16 0.75
CA SER A 106 -29.32 -12.56 0.42
C SER A 106 -28.42 -12.60 -0.80
N ALA A 107 -27.19 -13.09 -0.63
CA ALA A 107 -26.26 -13.28 -1.72
C ALA A 107 -25.64 -14.68 -1.60
N ALA A 108 -25.75 -15.47 -2.67
CA ALA A 108 -25.05 -16.73 -2.77
C ALA A 108 -23.55 -16.46 -3.00
N PRO A 109 -22.65 -17.06 -2.20
CA PRO A 109 -21.21 -16.98 -2.45
C PRO A 109 -20.86 -17.54 -3.83
N LYS A 110 -19.94 -16.89 -4.54
CA LYS A 110 -19.49 -17.29 -5.89
C LYS A 110 -17.99 -17.62 -5.88
N PRO A 111 -17.52 -18.63 -6.63
CA PRO A 111 -16.09 -18.80 -6.88
C PRO A 111 -15.51 -17.52 -7.49
N ALA A 112 -14.34 -17.08 -6.99
CA ALA A 112 -13.72 -15.82 -7.38
C ALA A 112 -12.79 -15.97 -8.59
N PHE A 113 -11.86 -16.93 -8.53
CA PHE A 113 -10.70 -17.02 -9.43
C PHE A 113 -10.84 -18.13 -10.49
N ASP A 114 -11.61 -19.17 -10.19
CA ASP A 114 -11.81 -20.32 -11.07
C ASP A 114 -13.27 -20.81 -10.98
N SER A 115 -13.76 -21.52 -11.99
CA SER A 115 -15.07 -22.17 -11.93
C SER A 115 -15.15 -23.31 -10.90
N ASP A 116 -14.02 -23.97 -10.61
CA ASP A 116 -13.92 -25.05 -9.63
C ASP A 116 -13.72 -24.50 -8.21
N SER A 117 -14.61 -24.91 -7.30
CA SER A 117 -14.56 -24.47 -5.91
C SER A 117 -13.34 -24.98 -5.14
N GLY A 118 -12.79 -26.14 -5.52
CA GLY A 118 -11.59 -26.71 -4.91
C GLY A 118 -10.34 -25.90 -5.24
N THR A 119 -10.19 -25.50 -6.50
CA THR A 119 -9.13 -24.61 -6.97
C THR A 119 -9.15 -23.28 -6.23
N ASN A 120 -10.33 -22.65 -6.07
CA ASN A 120 -10.47 -21.41 -5.32
C ASN A 120 -10.04 -21.56 -3.84
N ALA A 121 -10.45 -22.66 -3.21
CA ALA A 121 -10.06 -22.95 -1.82
C ALA A 121 -8.55 -23.14 -1.70
N ALA A 122 -7.92 -23.81 -2.67
CA ALA A 122 -6.47 -24.03 -2.71
C ALA A 122 -5.70 -22.71 -2.93
N ILE A 123 -6.18 -21.83 -3.81
CA ILE A 123 -5.62 -20.48 -4.02
C ILE A 123 -5.72 -19.68 -2.71
N ALA A 124 -6.90 -19.61 -2.13
CA ALA A 124 -7.13 -18.84 -0.91
C ALA A 124 -6.30 -19.35 0.28
N ARG A 125 -6.15 -20.67 0.41
CA ARG A 125 -5.25 -21.28 1.40
C ARG A 125 -3.80 -20.86 1.19
N THR A 126 -3.30 -20.97 -0.05
CA THR A 126 -1.91 -20.64 -0.38
C THR A 126 -1.59 -19.17 -0.06
N VAL A 127 -2.52 -18.26 -0.40
CA VAL A 127 -2.42 -16.84 -0.04
C VAL A 127 -2.46 -16.67 1.47
N THR A 128 -3.42 -17.28 2.17
CA THR A 128 -3.56 -17.19 3.62
C THR A 128 -2.28 -17.63 4.34
N GLU A 129 -1.75 -18.81 4.01
CA GLU A 129 -0.53 -19.37 4.59
C GLU A 129 0.66 -18.40 4.43
N SER A 130 0.79 -17.79 3.26
CA SER A 130 1.84 -16.79 2.96
C SER A 130 1.72 -15.50 3.79
N LEU A 131 0.57 -15.24 4.39
CA LEU A 131 0.28 -14.03 5.17
C LEU A 131 0.25 -14.28 6.69
N THR A 132 0.29 -15.53 7.15
CA THR A 132 0.09 -15.87 8.58
C THR A 132 1.18 -15.33 9.51
N ALA A 133 2.42 -15.26 9.04
CA ALA A 133 3.55 -14.79 9.85
C ALA A 133 3.61 -13.26 9.96
N VAL A 134 2.96 -12.52 9.06
CA VAL A 134 3.18 -11.08 8.90
C VAL A 134 2.79 -10.28 10.14
N ALA A 135 1.61 -10.53 10.72
CA ALA A 135 1.17 -9.79 11.90
C ALA A 135 2.15 -9.96 13.07
N THR A 136 2.56 -11.19 13.35
CA THR A 136 3.51 -11.50 14.44
C THR A 136 4.89 -10.88 14.17
N SER A 137 5.43 -11.01 12.94
CA SER A 137 6.71 -10.41 12.56
C SER A 137 6.71 -8.88 12.58
N SER A 138 5.53 -8.26 12.42
CA SER A 138 5.34 -6.81 12.54
C SER A 138 5.13 -6.34 13.98
N GLY A 139 4.97 -7.25 14.97
CA GLY A 139 4.63 -6.89 16.35
C GLY A 139 3.13 -6.63 16.59
N ASP A 140 2.30 -6.98 15.61
CA ASP A 140 0.85 -6.74 15.58
C ASP A 140 0.02 -8.04 15.74
N GLY A 141 0.64 -9.14 16.15
CA GLY A 141 -0.06 -10.41 16.40
C GLY A 141 -1.26 -10.26 17.35
N LEU A 142 -2.35 -10.98 17.08
CA LEU A 142 -3.57 -10.88 17.89
C LEU A 142 -3.42 -11.55 19.26
N ALA A 143 -4.20 -11.09 20.23
CA ALA A 143 -4.17 -11.56 21.61
C ALA A 143 -4.38 -13.08 21.71
N GLY A 144 -3.69 -13.72 22.65
CA GLY A 144 -3.79 -15.17 22.89
C GLY A 144 -3.25 -16.04 21.75
N GLY A 145 -2.47 -15.48 20.82
CA GLY A 145 -1.95 -16.23 19.67
C GLY A 145 -3.01 -16.61 18.65
N ARG A 146 -4.12 -15.86 18.59
CA ARG A 146 -5.22 -16.11 17.65
C ARG A 146 -4.69 -16.16 16.20
N PRO A 147 -5.01 -17.21 15.42
CA PRO A 147 -4.63 -17.30 14.02
C PRO A 147 -5.12 -16.10 13.22
N VAL A 148 -4.22 -15.51 12.44
CA VAL A 148 -4.48 -14.31 11.65
C VAL A 148 -3.62 -14.31 10.40
N ALA A 149 -4.12 -13.72 9.32
CA ALA A 149 -3.41 -13.46 8.09
C ALA A 149 -3.46 -11.96 7.84
N ALA A 150 -2.32 -11.33 7.59
CA ALA A 150 -2.25 -9.88 7.43
C ALA A 150 -1.19 -9.47 6.41
N LYS A 151 -1.31 -8.24 5.91
CA LYS A 151 -0.31 -7.62 5.07
C LYS A 151 -0.19 -6.14 5.39
N THR A 152 1.06 -5.70 5.53
CA THR A 152 1.44 -4.29 5.61
C THR A 152 1.62 -3.69 4.22
N GLY A 153 1.37 -2.39 4.09
CA GLY A 153 1.66 -1.61 2.88
C GLY A 153 2.27 -0.27 3.25
N THR A 154 3.17 0.23 2.41
CA THR A 154 3.80 1.55 2.59
C THR A 154 4.16 2.12 1.22
N ALA A 155 3.71 3.34 0.95
CA ALA A 155 4.03 4.07 -0.27
C ALA A 155 4.92 5.27 0.05
N GLN A 156 5.99 5.43 -0.73
CA GLN A 156 6.90 6.56 -0.61
C GLN A 156 6.30 7.83 -1.23
N LEU A 157 6.58 8.96 -0.60
CA LEU A 157 6.30 10.29 -1.13
C LEU A 157 7.36 10.66 -2.17
N GLY A 158 7.17 10.19 -3.41
CA GLY A 158 8.13 10.41 -4.50
C GLY A 158 9.57 10.08 -4.09
N ASN A 159 10.51 10.96 -4.41
CA ASN A 159 11.93 10.79 -4.07
C ASN A 159 12.35 11.57 -2.81
N THR A 160 11.41 11.86 -1.90
CA THR A 160 11.68 12.68 -0.71
C THR A 160 12.37 11.92 0.43
N GLY A 161 12.37 10.59 0.37
CA GLY A 161 12.84 9.74 1.47
C GLY A 161 11.84 9.59 2.62
N HIS A 162 10.61 10.06 2.45
CA HIS A 162 9.50 9.92 3.40
C HIS A 162 8.37 9.08 2.81
N ASN A 163 7.49 8.56 3.66
CA ASN A 163 6.28 7.87 3.25
C ASN A 163 5.10 8.84 3.14
N SER A 164 4.13 8.53 2.28
CA SER A 164 2.87 9.27 2.15
C SER A 164 1.66 8.46 2.57
N GLU A 165 1.73 7.14 2.44
CA GLU A 165 0.61 6.24 2.71
C GLU A 165 1.10 5.01 3.46
N ALA A 166 0.36 4.56 4.47
CA ALA A 166 0.63 3.33 5.21
C ALA A 166 -0.65 2.53 5.40
N TRP A 167 -0.53 1.21 5.34
CA TRP A 167 -1.66 0.29 5.35
C TRP A 167 -1.40 -0.93 6.23
N MET A 168 -2.45 -1.39 6.90
CA MET A 168 -2.54 -2.74 7.45
C MET A 168 -3.89 -3.32 7.02
N VAL A 169 -3.86 -4.45 6.33
CA VAL A 169 -5.08 -5.20 6.00
C VAL A 169 -4.90 -6.63 6.48
N GLY A 170 -5.88 -7.15 7.21
CA GLY A 170 -5.78 -8.50 7.75
C GLY A 170 -7.13 -9.08 8.12
N TYR A 171 -7.13 -10.40 8.30
CA TYR A 171 -8.34 -11.17 8.54
C TYR A 171 -8.11 -12.40 9.41
N THR A 172 -9.21 -12.81 10.03
CA THR A 172 -9.44 -14.14 10.59
C THR A 172 -10.60 -14.78 9.79
N PRO A 173 -10.97 -16.05 10.02
CA PRO A 173 -12.15 -16.63 9.40
C PRO A 173 -13.48 -15.89 9.71
N GLN A 174 -13.48 -14.96 10.69
CA GLN A 174 -14.69 -14.30 11.19
C GLN A 174 -14.75 -12.80 10.87
N ALA A 175 -13.64 -12.17 10.52
CA ALA A 175 -13.56 -10.73 10.35
C ALA A 175 -12.39 -10.34 9.45
N VAL A 176 -12.61 -9.33 8.62
CA VAL A 176 -11.59 -8.65 7.82
C VAL A 176 -11.57 -7.19 8.23
N THR A 177 -10.39 -6.60 8.34
CA THR A 177 -10.22 -5.16 8.65
C THR A 177 -9.11 -4.59 7.79
N ALA A 178 -9.40 -3.46 7.15
CA ALA A 178 -8.45 -2.66 6.38
C ALA A 178 -8.29 -1.30 7.06
N VAL A 179 -7.06 -0.93 7.38
CA VAL A 179 -6.71 0.36 7.96
C VAL A 179 -5.74 1.06 7.03
N TRP A 180 -6.05 2.33 6.77
CA TRP A 180 -5.23 3.25 6.00
C TRP A 180 -4.84 4.44 6.87
N PHE A 181 -3.60 4.89 6.71
CA PHE A 181 -3.07 6.09 7.32
C PHE A 181 -2.39 6.93 6.26
N GLY A 182 -2.84 8.17 6.11
CA GLY A 182 -2.43 9.06 5.04
C GLY A 182 -3.05 10.45 5.17
N ASN A 183 -2.76 11.31 4.20
CA ASN A 183 -3.22 12.70 4.20
C ASN A 183 -4.53 12.86 3.41
N LYS A 184 -5.54 13.50 4.01
CA LYS A 184 -6.90 13.63 3.44
C LYS A 184 -6.95 14.28 2.05
N LYS A 185 -6.13 15.30 1.79
CA LYS A 185 -6.26 16.16 0.59
C LYS A 185 -5.41 15.69 -0.57
N GLN A 186 -4.17 15.34 -0.28
CA GLN A 186 -3.16 14.96 -1.27
C GLN A 186 -2.05 14.18 -0.54
N PRO A 187 -1.30 13.33 -1.26
CA PRO A 187 -0.11 12.69 -0.71
C PRO A 187 0.84 13.74 -0.12
N ALA A 188 1.18 13.55 1.14
CA ALA A 188 2.14 14.36 1.88
C ALA A 188 2.79 13.47 2.93
N ALA A 189 3.94 13.91 3.47
CA ALA A 189 4.70 13.10 4.41
C ALA A 189 3.85 12.75 5.64
N ILE A 190 3.87 11.49 6.04
CA ILE A 190 3.17 10.99 7.23
C ILE A 190 4.15 10.76 8.36
N TYR A 191 3.84 11.34 9.52
CA TYR A 191 4.68 11.23 10.71
C TYR A 191 3.88 10.71 11.89
N GLY A 192 4.48 9.76 12.59
CA GLY A 192 3.97 9.23 13.84
C GLY A 192 4.28 10.17 14.99
N ASN A 193 3.25 10.61 15.71
CA ASN A 193 3.37 11.60 16.79
C ASN A 193 2.70 11.15 18.10
N TYR A 194 2.44 9.84 18.24
CA TYR A 194 1.72 9.30 19.39
C TYR A 194 2.57 8.24 20.12
N HIS A 195 2.65 8.33 21.45
CA HIS A 195 3.21 7.26 22.26
C HIS A 195 2.21 6.11 22.41
N ASN A 196 2.52 5.00 21.78
CA ASN A 196 1.74 3.76 21.83
C ASN A 196 2.48 2.64 22.61
N GLY A 197 3.62 2.95 23.24
CA GLY A 197 4.48 1.97 23.90
C GLY A 197 5.18 0.99 22.95
N LYS A 198 5.10 1.21 21.63
CA LYS A 198 5.69 0.41 20.55
C LYS A 198 6.44 1.34 19.57
N GLY A 199 7.77 1.35 19.65
CA GLY A 199 8.62 2.10 18.74
C GLY A 199 8.96 3.52 19.21
N ARG A 200 9.21 4.42 18.26
CA ARG A 200 9.71 5.78 18.53
C ARG A 200 8.60 6.67 19.09
N GLU A 201 8.99 7.66 19.86
CA GLU A 201 8.08 8.51 20.61
C GLU A 201 7.34 9.55 19.74
N HIS A 202 8.01 10.19 18.79
CA HIS A 202 7.45 11.20 17.89
C HIS A 202 8.31 11.43 16.64
N GLY A 203 7.74 12.04 15.60
CA GLY A 203 8.46 12.53 14.41
C GLY A 203 9.10 11.45 13.53
N TYR A 204 8.64 10.20 13.59
CA TYR A 204 9.15 9.12 12.75
C TYR A 204 8.31 8.91 11.49
N ASP A 205 8.94 8.41 10.44
CA ASP A 205 8.26 8.05 9.19
C ASP A 205 7.39 6.81 9.39
N VAL A 206 6.12 6.88 8.97
CA VAL A 206 5.12 5.84 9.25
C VAL A 206 5.13 4.77 8.18
N TYR A 207 5.26 3.51 8.57
CA TYR A 207 5.07 2.32 7.73
C TYR A 207 3.80 1.57 8.15
N GLY A 208 3.45 0.52 7.39
CA GLY A 208 2.22 -0.23 7.61
C GLY A 208 2.14 -0.97 8.96
N ARG A 209 3.29 -1.26 9.58
CA ARG A 209 3.38 -1.94 10.89
C ARG A 209 3.27 -1.00 12.08
N GLU A 210 3.32 0.32 11.87
CA GLU A 210 3.14 1.29 12.95
C GLU A 210 1.66 1.69 13.07
N GLU A 211 1.28 2.95 12.81
CA GLU A 211 -0.05 3.49 13.08
C GLU A 211 -1.20 2.64 12.52
N PRO A 212 -1.17 2.19 11.25
CA PRO A 212 -2.20 1.30 10.74
C PRO A 212 -2.23 -0.05 11.48
N GLY A 213 -1.06 -0.63 11.76
CA GLY A 213 -0.90 -1.90 12.47
C GLY A 213 -1.48 -1.84 13.88
N TYR A 214 -1.18 -0.76 14.62
CA TYR A 214 -1.68 -0.55 15.98
C TYR A 214 -3.19 -0.37 16.02
N ILE A 215 -3.75 0.47 15.13
CA ILE A 215 -5.20 0.68 15.04
C ILE A 215 -5.90 -0.63 14.66
N TRP A 216 -5.36 -1.35 13.67
CA TRP A 216 -5.88 -2.64 13.22
C TRP A 216 -5.87 -3.68 14.34
N GLN A 217 -4.75 -3.82 15.06
CA GLN A 217 -4.60 -4.79 16.15
C GLN A 217 -5.57 -4.47 17.29
N ALA A 218 -5.66 -3.19 17.69
CA ALA A 218 -6.56 -2.75 18.75
C ALA A 218 -8.02 -3.05 18.40
N TYR A 219 -8.46 -2.71 17.19
CA TYR A 219 -9.81 -3.00 16.71
C TYR A 219 -10.10 -4.51 16.65
N MET A 220 -9.20 -5.29 16.04
CA MET A 220 -9.37 -6.74 15.89
C MET A 220 -9.43 -7.44 17.25
N ASN A 221 -8.54 -7.09 18.19
CA ASN A 221 -8.57 -7.65 19.54
C ASN A 221 -9.87 -7.30 20.27
N ALA A 222 -10.33 -6.06 20.18
CA ALA A 222 -11.59 -5.65 20.80
C ALA A 222 -12.79 -6.38 20.18
N TYR A 223 -12.86 -6.46 18.85
CA TYR A 223 -13.96 -7.13 18.15
C TYR A 223 -14.00 -8.64 18.42
N LEU A 224 -12.83 -9.28 18.56
CA LEU A 224 -12.70 -10.74 18.68
C LEU A 224 -12.59 -11.25 20.12
N HIS A 225 -12.56 -10.37 21.13
CA HIS A 225 -12.28 -10.72 22.54
C HIS A 225 -13.08 -11.95 23.03
N ASP A 226 -14.41 -11.92 22.87
CA ASP A 226 -15.31 -12.99 23.34
C ASP A 226 -15.75 -13.96 22.24
N LYS A 227 -15.11 -13.91 21.07
CA LYS A 227 -15.44 -14.77 19.93
C LYS A 227 -14.58 -16.03 19.98
N PRO A 228 -15.11 -17.20 19.56
CA PRO A 228 -14.30 -18.43 19.49
C PRO A 228 -13.06 -18.21 18.61
N VAL A 229 -11.97 -18.90 18.93
CA VAL A 229 -10.77 -18.93 18.08
C VAL A 229 -10.99 -19.96 16.98
N LEU A 230 -11.12 -19.51 15.73
CA LEU A 230 -11.29 -20.40 14.58
C LEU A 230 -9.96 -20.58 13.82
N PRO A 231 -9.59 -21.81 13.43
CA PRO A 231 -8.49 -22.04 12.50
C PRO A 231 -8.89 -21.61 11.09
N PHE A 232 -7.91 -21.30 10.24
CA PHE A 232 -8.17 -21.12 8.82
C PHE A 232 -8.66 -22.43 8.18
N PRO A 233 -9.58 -22.37 7.19
CA PRO A 233 -10.05 -23.56 6.50
C PRO A 233 -8.90 -24.34 5.83
N SER A 234 -8.91 -25.66 5.94
CA SER A 234 -8.00 -26.53 5.20
C SER A 234 -8.47 -26.71 3.76
N ALA A 235 -7.54 -26.66 2.82
CA ALA A 235 -7.74 -26.99 1.40
C ALA A 235 -6.53 -27.80 0.87
N PRO A 236 -6.65 -28.56 -0.24
CA PRO A 236 -5.48 -29.16 -0.87
C PRO A 236 -4.43 -28.10 -1.22
N VAL A 237 -3.14 -28.42 -1.07
CA VAL A 237 -2.06 -27.55 -1.53
C VAL A 237 -1.99 -27.64 -3.05
N ILE A 238 -1.85 -26.50 -3.73
CA ILE A 238 -1.62 -26.48 -5.17
C ILE A 238 -0.25 -27.12 -5.42
N SER A 239 -0.22 -28.26 -6.11
CA SER A 239 1.04 -28.92 -6.47
C SER A 239 1.80 -28.08 -7.51
N GLY A 240 3.10 -27.87 -7.30
CA GLY A 240 3.97 -27.14 -8.23
C GLY A 240 4.24 -25.67 -7.88
N VAL A 241 3.74 -25.17 -6.75
CA VAL A 241 4.23 -23.89 -6.20
C VAL A 241 5.64 -24.15 -5.64
N PRO A 242 6.70 -23.48 -6.14
CA PRO A 242 8.03 -23.62 -5.56
C PRO A 242 7.98 -23.26 -4.08
N ALA A 243 8.64 -24.03 -3.23
CA ALA A 243 8.83 -23.67 -1.83
C ALA A 243 9.37 -22.22 -1.75
N PRO A 244 8.98 -21.44 -0.73
CA PRO A 244 9.49 -20.08 -0.57
C PRO A 244 11.01 -20.15 -0.62
N VAL A 245 11.60 -19.41 -1.56
CA VAL A 245 13.05 -19.31 -1.68
C VAL A 245 13.54 -18.75 -0.36
N THR A 246 14.11 -19.60 0.47
CA THR A 246 14.80 -19.16 1.68
C THR A 246 16.08 -18.52 1.19
N THR A 247 16.02 -17.24 0.84
CA THR A 247 17.24 -16.46 0.66
C THR A 247 17.81 -16.29 2.05
N THR A 248 18.77 -17.15 2.39
CA THR A 248 19.81 -16.84 3.37
C THR A 248 20.27 -15.40 3.10
N PRO A 249 20.44 -14.53 4.11
CA PRO A 249 21.00 -13.22 3.87
C PRO A 249 22.38 -13.44 3.27
N ASP A 250 22.53 -13.17 1.97
CA ASP A 250 23.86 -12.98 1.40
C ASP A 250 24.49 -11.88 2.25
N THR A 251 25.65 -12.21 2.80
CA THR A 251 26.51 -11.27 3.49
C THR A 251 26.63 -10.06 2.58
N THR A 252 26.09 -8.93 3.05
CA THR A 252 26.31 -7.65 2.39
C THR A 252 27.82 -7.42 2.43
N THR A 253 28.49 -7.73 1.32
CA THR A 253 29.78 -7.11 1.02
C THR A 253 29.49 -5.63 0.98
N ASP A 254 29.95 -4.96 2.02
CA ASP A 254 30.09 -3.53 2.17
C ASP A 254 30.65 -2.97 0.84
N VAL A 255 29.78 -2.36 0.04
CA VAL A 255 30.24 -1.56 -1.10
C VAL A 255 30.68 -0.24 -0.50
N SER A 256 31.91 -0.27 0.01
CA SER A 256 32.70 0.91 0.33
C SER A 256 32.62 1.84 -0.87
N SER A 257 31.98 2.98 -0.66
CA SER A 257 31.96 4.15 -1.53
C SER A 257 33.35 4.41 -2.10
N THR A 258 33.55 4.12 -3.38
CA THR A 258 34.70 4.57 -4.15
C THR A 258 34.56 6.07 -4.34
N SER A 259 35.27 6.83 -3.51
CA SER A 259 35.57 8.23 -3.73
C SER A 259 36.38 8.35 -5.02
N THR A 260 35.79 8.89 -6.08
CA THR A 260 36.50 9.24 -7.31
C THR A 260 37.38 10.46 -7.05
N GLU A 261 38.67 10.22 -6.88
CA GLU A 261 39.71 11.25 -6.84
C GLU A 261 39.83 11.94 -8.22
N PRO A 262 39.89 13.29 -8.31
CA PRO A 262 40.16 13.97 -9.56
C PRO A 262 41.64 13.78 -9.96
N PRO A 263 41.95 13.73 -11.27
CA PRO A 263 43.29 13.42 -11.75
C PRO A 263 44.31 14.50 -11.36
N PRO A 264 45.60 14.14 -11.16
CA PRO A 264 46.62 15.09 -10.74
C PRO A 264 46.90 16.11 -11.84
N THR A 265 46.83 17.39 -11.47
CA THR A 265 47.29 18.50 -12.30
C THR A 265 48.82 18.57 -12.24
N THR A 266 49.47 18.25 -13.35
CA THR A 266 50.91 18.43 -13.55
C THR A 266 51.24 19.93 -13.54
N THR A 267 51.97 20.39 -12.53
CA THR A 267 52.49 21.76 -12.46
C THR A 267 53.82 21.81 -13.19
N GLU A 268 53.83 22.32 -14.42
CA GLU A 268 55.08 22.78 -15.05
C GLU A 268 55.38 24.21 -14.60
N THR A 269 56.57 24.36 -14.02
CA THR A 269 57.13 25.64 -13.58
C THR A 269 57.90 26.27 -14.73
N THR A 270 57.43 27.42 -15.22
CA THR A 270 58.27 28.34 -15.99
C THR A 270 57.90 29.77 -15.59
N GLY A 271 58.76 30.39 -14.79
CA GLY A 271 58.66 31.81 -14.48
C GLY A 271 59.18 32.67 -15.64
N THR A 272 58.61 33.87 -15.82
CA THR A 272 59.33 35.14 -16.05
C THR A 272 58.37 36.33 -15.90
N THR A 273 58.56 37.09 -14.82
CA THR A 273 58.61 38.56 -14.65
C THR A 273 57.90 39.51 -15.65
N ARG A 274 56.92 40.32 -15.19
CA ARG A 274 57.04 41.79 -14.94
C ARG A 274 55.71 42.53 -14.66
N SER A 275 55.77 43.38 -13.63
CA SER A 275 55.21 44.74 -13.47
C SER A 275 53.70 45.04 -13.26
N ARG A 276 53.35 45.25 -11.98
CA ARG A 276 52.91 46.52 -11.32
C ARG A 276 51.72 47.32 -11.90
N SER A 277 50.61 47.46 -11.14
CA SER A 277 50.11 48.76 -10.58
C SER A 277 48.78 48.66 -9.77
N SER A 278 48.81 49.18 -8.54
CA SER A 278 47.79 49.94 -7.73
C SER A 278 46.27 49.63 -7.74
N ASP A 279 45.76 49.10 -6.62
CA ASP A 279 44.80 49.62 -5.58
C ASP A 279 43.62 50.59 -5.94
N PRO A 280 42.63 50.86 -5.04
CA PRO A 280 41.36 50.13 -4.82
C PRO A 280 40.10 51.05 -4.94
N SER A 281 38.88 50.54 -4.70
CA SER A 281 37.83 51.14 -3.84
C SER A 281 36.39 50.66 -4.14
N SER A 282 35.62 50.61 -3.05
CA SER A 282 34.20 50.31 -2.77
C SER A 282 33.09 50.90 -3.67
N ALA A 283 31.91 50.26 -3.69
CA ALA A 283 30.64 50.87 -3.24
C ALA A 283 29.39 49.95 -3.33
N THR A 284 28.59 50.06 -2.27
CA THR A 284 27.18 49.70 -2.01
C THR A 284 26.17 50.04 -3.11
N THR A 285 25.13 49.21 -3.32
CA THR A 285 23.74 49.73 -3.46
C THR A 285 22.65 48.67 -3.19
N ARG A 286 21.77 49.00 -2.23
CA ARG A 286 20.40 48.51 -2.06
C ARG A 286 19.51 49.15 -3.12
N SER A 287 18.52 48.42 -3.64
CA SER A 287 17.23 49.00 -4.05
C SER A 287 16.15 47.92 -4.19
N THR A 288 15.14 48.04 -3.32
CA THR A 288 13.78 47.51 -3.43
C THR A 288 12.99 48.25 -4.51
N VAL A 289 12.05 47.60 -5.22
CA VAL A 289 10.71 48.13 -5.59
C VAL A 289 9.82 47.00 -6.19
N SER A 290 8.71 46.75 -5.49
CA SER A 290 7.31 46.51 -5.89
C SER A 290 6.84 45.49 -6.95
N SER A 291 5.95 44.57 -6.49
CA SER A 291 4.77 43.96 -7.17
C SER A 291 3.70 45.02 -7.55
N PRO A 292 2.50 44.73 -8.16
CA PRO A 292 1.77 43.45 -8.32
C PRO A 292 0.91 43.26 -9.61
N SER A 293 0.32 42.06 -9.80
CA SER A 293 -0.99 41.77 -10.45
C SER A 293 -1.24 40.24 -10.36
N ARG A 294 -2.15 39.67 -9.54
CA ARG A 294 -3.63 39.63 -9.53
C ARG A 294 -4.29 39.26 -10.86
N HIS A 295 -4.80 38.03 -10.96
CA HIS A 295 -6.05 37.72 -11.64
C HIS A 295 -6.95 36.85 -10.75
N SER A 296 -8.23 37.21 -10.78
CA SER A 296 -9.32 36.91 -9.85
C SER A 296 -10.19 35.74 -10.35
N PRO A 297 -11.14 35.23 -9.52
CA PRO A 297 -11.90 34.01 -9.79
C PRO A 297 -13.20 34.28 -10.56
N VAL A 298 -13.80 33.23 -11.13
CA VAL A 298 -15.19 33.22 -11.57
C VAL A 298 -15.91 32.01 -10.99
N THR A 299 -16.96 32.32 -10.24
CA THR A 299 -18.05 31.47 -9.76
C THR A 299 -19.07 31.21 -10.86
N GLY A 300 -19.65 30.02 -10.85
CA GLY A 300 -20.89 29.61 -11.50
C GLY A 300 -21.32 28.27 -10.93
#